data_AF-A0A2N1QAH4-F1
#
_entry.id   AF-A0A2N1QAH4-F1
#
_cell.length_a   1.000
_cell.length_b   1.000
_cell.length_c   1.000
_cell.angle_alpha   90.00
_cell.angle_beta   90.00
_cell.angle_gamma   90.00
#
_symmetry.space_group_name_H-M   'P 1'
#
loop_
_entity.id
_entity.type
_entity.pdbx_description
1 polymer ?
#
loop_
_entity_poly.entity_id
_entity_poly.type
_entity_poly.pdbx_seq_one_letter_code
_entity_poly.pdbx_strand_id
1 'polypeptide(L)' 'MEKKSFEVLLKELEGVVKDLENKDIPLDEAVKKYQLGIELSKACYQMLEEAEKLIVKEIKA' A
#
# COMPACT_ATOMS: atom_id res chain seq x y z
N MET A 1 18.32 -4.39 1.43
CA MET A 1 16.88 -4.69 1.22
C MET A 1 16.43 -3.82 0.07
N GLU A 2 16.03 -4.42 -1.06
CA GLU A 2 15.52 -3.66 -2.20
C GLU A 2 14.24 -2.92 -1.79
N LYS A 3 14.15 -1.61 -2.09
CA LYS A 3 12.89 -0.88 -2.01
C LYS A 3 11.94 -1.52 -3.03
N LYS A 4 10.81 -2.06 -2.57
CA LYS A 4 9.74 -2.52 -3.46
C LYS A 4 9.24 -1.34 -4.30
N SER A 5 8.90 -1.59 -5.56
CA SER A 5 8.29 -0.55 -6.42
C SER A 5 6.85 -0.27 -5.96
N PHE A 6 6.31 0.87 -6.42
CA PHE A 6 4.94 1.25 -6.13
C PHE A 6 3.95 0.19 -6.62
N GLU A 7 4.15 -0.32 -7.83
CA GLU A 7 3.30 -1.33 -8.47
C GLU A 7 3.32 -2.65 -7.70
N VAL A 8 4.46 -3.03 -7.13
CA VAL A 8 4.57 -4.23 -6.29
C VAL A 8 3.79 -4.05 -5.00
N LEU A 9 3.96 -2.90 -4.31
CA LEU A 9 3.24 -2.62 -3.07
C LEU A 9 1.73 -2.51 -3.29
N LEU A 10 1.31 -1.89 -4.39
CA LEU A 10 -0.10 -1.79 -4.77
C LEU A 10 -0.70 -3.17 -5.03
N LYS A 11 0.00 -4.03 -5.76
CA LYS A 11 -0.45 -5.41 -6.03
C LYS A 11 -0.56 -6.25 -4.75
N GLU A 12 0.37 -6.06 -3.81
CA GLU A 12 0.29 -6.70 -2.49
C GLU A 12 -0.92 -6.20 -1.71
N LEU A 13 -1.21 -4.90 -1.75
CA LEU A 13 -2.37 -4.30 -1.08
C LEU A 13 -3.69 -4.81 -1.69
N GLU A 14 -3.79 -4.88 -3.01
CA GLU A 14 -4.94 -5.45 -3.72
C GLU A 14 -5.19 -6.90 -3.30
N GLY A 15 -4.12 -7.69 -3.17
CA GLY A 15 -4.21 -9.06 -2.65
C GLY A 15 -4.76 -9.12 -1.23
N VAL A 16 -4.28 -8.24 -0.34
CA VAL A 16 -4.78 -8.13 1.04
C VAL A 16 -6.26 -7.75 1.07
N VAL A 17 -6.68 -6.78 0.27
CA VAL A 17 -8.10 -6.39 0.19
C VAL A 17 -8.95 -7.56 -0.27
N LYS A 18 -8.52 -8.27 -1.31
CA LYS A 18 -9.22 -9.46 -1.82
C LYS A 18 -9.34 -10.57 -0.76
N ASP A 19 -8.30 -10.79 0.04
CA ASP A 19 -8.34 -11.75 1.15
C ASP A 19 -9.32 -11.30 2.23
N LEU A 20 -9.39 -10.01 2.55
CA LEU A 20 -10.33 -9.43 3.53
C LEU A 20 -11.79 -9.44 3.04
N GLU A 21 -12.04 -9.43 1.74
CA GLU A 21 -13.37 -9.58 1.15
C GLU A 21 -13.90 -11.02 1.24
N ASN A 22 -13.03 -11.99 1.51
CA ASN A 22 -13.44 -13.37 1.73
C ASN A 22 -14.20 -13.49 3.05
N LYS A 23 -15.48 -13.87 2.98
CA LYS A 23 -16.37 -13.99 4.16
C LYS A 23 -16.00 -15.13 5.10
N ASP A 24 -15.18 -16.08 4.63
CA ASP A 24 -14.75 -17.25 5.40
C ASP A 24 -13.39 -17.04 6.09
N ILE A 25 -12.82 -15.82 6.03
CA ILE A 25 -11.54 -15.51 6.68
C ILE A 25 -11.67 -15.62 8.22
N PRO A 26 -10.79 -16.38 8.90
CA PRO A 26 -10.76 -16.40 10.35
C PRO A 26 -10.43 -15.02 10.92
N LEU A 27 -11.03 -14.66 12.07
CA LEU A 27 -10.83 -13.35 12.70
C LEU A 27 -9.35 -13.00 12.93
N ASP A 28 -8.57 -13.94 13.44
CA ASP A 28 -7.13 -13.73 13.70
C ASP A 28 -6.35 -13.44 12.42
N GLU A 29 -6.74 -14.05 11.30
CA GLU A 29 -6.14 -13.80 10.00
C GLU A 29 -6.59 -12.45 9.44
N ALA A 30 -7.87 -12.12 9.57
CA ALA A 30 -8.43 -10.83 9.17
C ALA A 30 -7.70 -9.66 9.88
N VAL A 31 -7.42 -9.79 11.18
CA VAL A 31 -6.67 -8.77 11.94
C VAL A 31 -5.25 -8.61 11.40
N LYS A 32 -4.55 -9.71 11.10
CA LYS A 32 -3.19 -9.67 10.52
C LYS A 32 -3.18 -9.05 9.13
N LYS A 33 -4.13 -9.45 8.28
CA LYS A 33 -4.29 -8.91 6.92
C LYS A 33 -4.64 -7.44 6.96
N TYR A 34 -5.52 -7.01 7.86
CA TYR A 34 -5.85 -5.60 8.05
C TYR A 34 -4.63 -4.77 8.44
N GLN A 35 -3.84 -5.22 9.42
CA GLN A 35 -2.62 -4.53 9.84
C GLN A 35 -1.63 -4.39 8.68
N LEU A 36 -1.41 -5.48 7.93
CA LEU A 36 -0.58 -5.47 6.73
C LEU A 36 -1.12 -4.50 5.66
N GLY A 37 -2.43 -4.48 5.44
CA GLY A 37 -3.07 -3.56 4.49
C GLY A 37 -2.87 -2.10 4.85
N ILE A 38 -2.91 -1.75 6.14
CA ILE A 38 -2.61 -0.39 6.62
C ILE A 38 -1.15 -0.02 6.34
N GLU A 39 -0.21 -0.94 6.56
CA GLU A 39 1.22 -0.70 6.30
C GLU A 39 1.50 -0.50 4.80
N LEU A 40 0.94 -1.36 3.96
CA LEU A 40 1.07 -1.26 2.50
C LEU A 40 0.43 0.04 1.97
N SER A 41 -0.76 0.39 2.45
CA SER A 41 -1.45 1.63 2.08
C SER A 41 -0.63 2.88 2.44
N LYS A 42 -0.04 2.91 3.65
CA LYS A 42 0.86 3.99 4.06
C LYS A 42 2.10 4.09 3.17
N ALA A 43 2.70 2.96 2.82
CA ALA A 43 3.88 2.94 1.95
C ALA A 43 3.55 3.48 0.54
N CYS A 44 2.44 3.03 -0.05
CA CYS A 44 1.94 3.55 -1.33
C CYS A 44 1.70 5.06 -1.28
N TYR A 45 1.03 5.54 -0.23
CA TYR A 45 0.75 6.96 -0.04
C TYR A 45 2.03 7.80 0.06
N GLN A 46 3.03 7.33 0.82
CA GLN A 46 4.32 8.01 0.94
C GLN A 46 5.04 8.14 -0.40
N MET A 47 5.02 7.08 -1.23
CA MET A 47 5.62 7.13 -2.56
C MET A 47 4.92 8.14 -3.49
N LEU A 48 3.59 8.21 -3.42
CA LEU A 48 2.82 9.21 -4.18
C LEU A 48 3.13 10.64 -3.69
N GLU A 49 3.23 10.84 -2.38
CA GLU A 49 3.57 12.14 -1.81
C GLU A 49 4.99 12.60 -2.21
N GLU A 50 5.96 11.68 -2.22
CA GLU A 50 7.31 11.94 -2.72
C GLU A 50 7.31 12.33 -4.20
N ALA A 51 6.56 11.59 -5.03
CA ALA A 51 6.42 11.88 -6.46
C ALA A 51 5.74 13.24 -6.71
N GLU A 52 4.67 13.55 -5.97
CA GLU A 52 3.98 14.84 -6.06
C GLU A 52 4.91 16.00 -5.69
N LYS A 53 5.67 15.88 -4.59
CA LYS A 53 6.65 16.90 -4.16
C LYS A 53 7.69 17.19 -5.24
N LEU A 54 8.16 16.16 -5.94
CA LEU A 54 9.10 16.32 -7.05
C LEU A 54 8.44 17.09 -8.20
N ILE A 55 7.25 16.69 -8.64
CA ILE A 55 6.52 17.39 -9.72
C ILE A 55 6.26 18.86 -9.36
N VAL A 56 5.78 19.13 -8.14
CA VAL A 56 5.49 20.49 -7.68
C VAL A 56 6.75 21.35 -7.63
N LYS A 57 7.91 20.78 -7.28
CA LYS A 57 9.20 21.48 -7.29
C LYS A 57 9.61 21.86 -8.72
N GLU A 58 9.48 20.95 -9.67
CA GLU A 58 9.84 21.19 -11.08
C GLU A 58 8.90 22.21 -11.76
N ILE A 59 7.62 22.29 -11.37
CA ILE A 59 6.67 23.27 -11.93
C ILE A 59 6.90 24.69 -11.38
N LYS A 60 7.47 24.83 -10.18
CA LYS A 60 7.73 26.12 -9.51
C LYS A 60 9.12 26.68 -9.80
N ALA A 61 9.98 25.92 -10.48
CA ALA A 61 11.30 26.36 -10.93
C ALA A 61 11.22 27.02 -12.31
#